data_AF-A0A183JH80-F1
#
_entry.id   AF-A0A183JH80-F1
#
_cell.length_a   1.000
_cell.length_b   1.000
_cell.length_c   1.000
_cell.angle_alpha   90.00
_cell.angle_beta   90.00
_cell.angle_gamma   90.00
#
_symmetry.space_group_name_H-M   'P 1'
#
loop_
_entity.id
_entity.type
_entity.pdbx_description
1 polymer ?
#
loop_
_entity_poly.entity_id
_entity_poly.type
_entity_poly.pdbx_seq_one_letter_code
_entity_poly.pdbx_strand_id
1 'polypeptide(L)'
;MAPSGCKAPLKDSQEPVHAFALGSEQFEVIEFVCLGSCIRAVGGILDDLSDTLCRVADLSDCIRMLHPDQAYRYSALKACQSIGQLVEELNTNSNLYNASVRASSSSQVDKLIPDTHMDNVDRRVLDLFVADFELSGVQLQDPCRHEQFVHAASFALNCGAKFIEILSTFDIISILSSSCSFPLALNQCTLVPSALSIEAD
;
A
#
# COMPACT_ATOMS: atom_id res chain seq x y z
N MET A 1 19.43 17.97 -44.15
CA MET A 1 19.24 16.52 -44.36
C MET A 1 19.36 15.85 -43.00
N ALA A 2 18.23 15.51 -42.36
CA ALA A 2 18.19 14.65 -41.18
C ALA A 2 17.91 13.19 -41.63
N PRO A 3 17.94 12.18 -40.76
CA PRO A 3 19.13 11.47 -40.33
C PRO A 3 19.09 9.99 -40.76
N SER A 4 20.25 9.39 -41.04
CA SER A 4 20.34 7.94 -41.25
C SER A 4 20.31 7.22 -39.91
N GLY A 5 19.19 6.56 -39.64
CA GLY A 5 18.96 5.78 -38.43
C GLY A 5 19.83 4.54 -38.34
N CYS A 6 20.50 4.37 -37.21
CA CYS A 6 20.82 3.06 -36.68
C CYS A 6 19.63 2.56 -35.87
N LYS A 7 18.61 2.01 -36.56
CA LYS A 7 17.70 1.06 -35.93
C LYS A 7 18.50 -0.23 -35.72
N ALA A 8 18.95 -0.47 -34.50
CA ALA A 8 19.26 -1.83 -34.08
C ALA A 8 17.95 -2.63 -34.13
N PRO A 9 17.92 -3.85 -34.69
CA PRO A 9 16.73 -4.68 -34.64
C PRO A 9 16.46 -5.02 -33.18
N LEU A 10 15.29 -4.62 -32.68
CA LEU A 10 14.65 -5.28 -31.55
C LEU A 10 14.46 -6.74 -31.99
N LYS A 11 15.45 -7.58 -31.68
CA LYS A 11 15.23 -9.02 -31.61
C LYS A 11 14.15 -9.21 -30.58
N ASP A 12 13.10 -9.90 -30.99
CA ASP A 12 11.96 -10.32 -30.20
C ASP A 12 12.38 -10.65 -28.76
N SER A 13 12.28 -9.66 -27.87
CA SER A 13 12.35 -9.87 -26.43
C SER A 13 10.95 -10.29 -25.99
N GLN A 14 10.51 -11.38 -26.58
CA GLN A 14 9.41 -12.20 -26.13
C GLN A 14 10.01 -13.27 -25.21
N GLU A 15 10.79 -12.82 -24.22
CA GLU A 15 11.06 -13.59 -23.02
C GLU A 15 10.13 -12.96 -21.98
N PRO A 16 9.02 -13.64 -21.62
CA PRO A 16 8.12 -13.15 -20.61
C PRO A 16 8.93 -13.04 -19.33
N VAL A 17 9.16 -11.81 -18.87
CA VAL A 17 9.64 -11.54 -17.52
C VAL A 17 8.96 -12.52 -16.59
N HIS A 18 9.76 -13.41 -15.99
CA HIS A 18 9.36 -14.45 -15.07
C HIS A 18 8.10 -14.00 -14.34
N ALA A 19 6.96 -14.60 -14.69
CA ALA A 19 5.77 -14.50 -13.87
C ALA A 19 6.25 -14.92 -12.48
N PHE A 20 6.38 -13.93 -11.59
CA PHE A 20 6.95 -14.10 -10.27
C PHE A 20 6.12 -15.21 -9.63
N ALA A 21 6.74 -16.37 -9.42
CA ALA A 21 6.08 -17.59 -8.99
C ALA A 21 5.77 -17.49 -7.49
N LEU A 22 5.00 -16.46 -7.11
CA LEU A 22 4.57 -16.21 -5.75
C LEU A 22 3.66 -17.32 -5.25
N GLY A 23 2.93 -17.97 -6.14
CA GLY A 23 1.86 -18.90 -5.78
C GLY A 23 2.30 -20.12 -4.97
N SER A 24 3.52 -20.66 -5.17
CA SER A 24 3.99 -21.83 -4.41
C SER A 24 4.50 -21.46 -3.01
N GLU A 25 5.10 -20.29 -2.85
CA GLU A 25 5.66 -19.86 -1.56
C GLU A 25 4.55 -19.40 -0.58
N GLN A 26 3.41 -18.90 -1.10
CA GLN A 26 2.28 -18.51 -0.24
C GLN A 26 1.73 -19.64 0.63
N PHE A 27 1.60 -20.86 0.07
CA PHE A 27 1.02 -21.99 0.80
C PHE A 27 1.91 -22.43 1.97
N GLU A 28 3.23 -22.40 1.77
CA GLU A 28 4.21 -22.79 2.79
C GLU A 28 4.22 -21.81 3.96
N VAL A 29 4.09 -20.51 3.69
CA VAL A 29 4.01 -19.47 4.72
C VAL A 29 2.73 -19.59 5.54
N ILE A 30 1.58 -19.82 4.90
CA ILE A 30 0.30 -20.01 5.60
C ILE A 30 0.38 -21.21 6.55
N GLU A 31 0.94 -22.32 6.08
CA GLU A 31 1.12 -23.52 6.91
C GLU A 31 2.00 -23.24 8.13
N PHE A 32 3.14 -22.57 7.93
CA PHE A 32 4.09 -22.25 8.99
C PHE A 32 3.48 -21.30 10.04
N VAL A 33 2.75 -20.26 9.62
CA VAL A 33 2.01 -19.36 10.53
C VAL A 33 0.93 -20.12 11.30
N CYS A 34 0.19 -21.00 10.63
CA CYS A 34 -0.90 -21.75 11.26
C CYS A 34 -0.41 -22.80 12.27
N LEU A 35 0.81 -23.32 12.08
CA LEU A 35 1.51 -24.21 13.01
C LEU A 35 2.12 -23.45 14.21
N GLY A 36 2.42 -22.16 14.04
CA GLY A 36 2.90 -21.29 15.11
C GLY A 36 1.90 -21.14 16.24
N SER A 37 2.37 -21.23 17.48
CA SER A 37 1.52 -21.18 18.68
C SER A 37 1.80 -19.98 19.60
N CYS A 38 2.89 -19.24 19.38
CA CYS A 38 3.29 -18.10 20.21
C CYS A 38 3.44 -16.81 19.39
N ILE A 39 3.30 -15.67 20.07
CA ILE A 39 3.32 -14.32 19.48
C ILE A 39 4.57 -14.08 18.65
N ARG A 40 5.75 -14.45 19.16
CA ARG A 40 7.03 -14.27 18.45
C ARG A 40 7.11 -15.05 17.15
N ALA A 41 6.66 -16.31 17.17
CA ALA A 41 6.69 -17.15 15.97
C ALA A 41 5.75 -16.57 14.92
N VAL A 42 4.47 -16.37 15.27
CA VAL A 42 3.45 -15.87 14.34
C VAL A 42 3.76 -14.45 13.86
N GLY A 43 4.06 -13.53 14.78
CA GLY A 43 4.37 -12.14 14.46
C GLY A 43 5.64 -12.00 13.64
N GLY A 44 6.71 -12.74 13.96
CA GLY A 44 7.97 -12.70 13.21
C GLY A 44 7.82 -13.18 11.76
N ILE A 45 7.06 -14.26 11.53
CA ILE A 45 6.82 -14.75 10.17
C ILE A 45 6.00 -13.73 9.35
N LEU A 46 4.99 -13.11 9.96
CA LEU A 46 4.18 -12.08 9.29
C LEU A 46 5.01 -10.82 8.99
N ASP A 47 5.89 -10.41 9.90
CA ASP A 47 6.81 -9.28 9.71
C ASP A 47 7.79 -9.54 8.55
N ASP A 48 8.44 -10.70 8.54
CA ASP A 48 9.36 -11.10 7.45
C ASP A 48 8.66 -11.17 6.09
N LEU A 49 7.42 -11.69 6.06
CA LEU A 49 6.59 -11.73 4.87
C LEU A 49 6.26 -10.31 4.37
N SER A 50 5.80 -9.45 5.27
CA SER A 50 5.47 -8.06 4.96
C SER A 50 6.68 -7.27 4.49
N ASP A 51 7.86 -7.41 5.12
CA ASP A 51 9.11 -6.77 4.66
C ASP A 51 9.45 -7.21 3.24
N THR A 52 9.38 -8.51 2.98
CA THR A 52 9.67 -9.07 1.64
C THR A 52 8.72 -8.48 0.59
N LEU A 53 7.42 -8.48 0.86
CA LEU A 53 6.42 -7.94 -0.08
C LEU A 53 6.59 -6.43 -0.29
N CYS A 54 6.80 -5.66 0.78
CA CYS A 54 7.02 -4.22 0.71
C CYS A 54 8.26 -3.87 -0.11
N ARG A 55 9.36 -4.61 0.05
CA ARG A 55 10.58 -4.38 -0.73
C ARG A 55 10.38 -4.60 -2.22
N VAL A 56 9.61 -5.62 -2.61
CA VAL A 56 9.27 -5.85 -4.02
C VAL A 56 8.31 -4.77 -4.52
N ALA A 57 7.33 -4.36 -3.70
CA ALA A 57 6.38 -3.30 -4.04
C ALA A 57 7.10 -1.95 -4.27
N ASP A 58 7.94 -1.52 -3.33
CA ASP A 58 8.70 -0.27 -3.40
C ASP A 58 9.62 -0.23 -4.62
N LEU A 59 10.32 -1.33 -4.91
CA LEU A 59 11.17 -1.44 -6.09
C LEU A 59 10.35 -1.34 -7.38
N SER A 60 9.21 -2.03 -7.43
CA SER A 60 8.33 -2.01 -8.59
C SER A 60 7.75 -0.61 -8.82
N ASP A 61 7.33 0.08 -7.76
CA ASP A 61 6.85 1.45 -7.84
C ASP A 61 7.94 2.45 -8.25
N CYS A 62 9.16 2.27 -7.74
CA CYS A 62 10.31 3.07 -8.16
C CYS A 62 10.57 2.93 -9.68
N ILE A 63 10.60 1.72 -10.21
CA ILE A 63 10.79 1.46 -11.65
C ILE A 63 9.63 2.05 -12.46
N ARG A 64 8.38 1.84 -12.01
CA ARG A 64 7.17 2.36 -12.67
C ARG A 64 7.19 3.89 -12.78
N MET A 65 7.70 4.59 -11.77
CA MET A 65 7.72 6.04 -11.70
C MET A 65 8.93 6.67 -12.40
N LEU A 66 10.12 6.07 -12.29
CA LEU A 66 11.39 6.73 -12.64
C LEU A 66 12.05 6.19 -13.90
N HIS A 67 11.71 4.97 -14.35
CA HIS A 67 12.42 4.36 -15.48
C HIS A 67 12.09 5.08 -16.81
N PRO A 68 13.08 5.44 -17.64
CA PRO A 68 12.83 6.19 -18.88
C PRO A 68 12.15 5.37 -19.98
N ASP A 69 12.33 4.04 -19.96
CA ASP A 69 11.74 3.13 -20.95
C ASP A 69 10.37 2.60 -20.47
N GLN A 70 9.36 2.78 -21.33
CA GLN A 70 7.98 2.40 -21.12
C GLN A 70 7.78 0.88 -20.93
N ALA A 71 8.59 0.03 -21.56
CA ALA A 71 8.46 -1.42 -21.42
C ALA A 71 8.73 -1.87 -19.98
N TYR A 72 9.76 -1.32 -19.34
CA TYR A 72 10.08 -1.60 -17.94
C TYR A 72 9.03 -1.02 -16.99
N ARG A 73 8.54 0.19 -17.25
CA ARG A 73 7.44 0.78 -16.46
C ARG A 73 6.18 -0.07 -16.50
N TYR A 74 5.85 -0.62 -17.68
CA TYR A 74 4.70 -1.52 -17.84
C TYR A 74 4.88 -2.85 -17.10
N SER A 75 6.06 -3.48 -17.21
CA SER A 75 6.37 -4.71 -16.47
C SER A 75 6.32 -4.48 -14.96
N ALA A 76 6.84 -3.35 -14.49
CA ALA A 76 6.80 -2.97 -13.08
C ALA A 76 5.36 -2.70 -12.59
N LEU A 77 4.51 -2.06 -13.41
CA LEU A 77 3.08 -1.95 -13.12
C LEU A 77 2.42 -3.33 -12.95
N LYS A 78 2.76 -4.32 -13.79
CA LYS A 78 2.26 -5.68 -13.64
C LYS A 78 2.72 -6.33 -12.34
N ALA A 79 3.97 -6.14 -11.95
CA ALA A 79 4.45 -6.61 -10.65
C ALA A 79 3.68 -5.94 -9.49
N CYS A 80 3.49 -4.62 -9.50
CA CYS A 80 2.69 -3.93 -8.48
C CYS A 80 1.25 -4.48 -8.38
N GLN A 81 0.61 -4.74 -9.54
CA GLN A 81 -0.73 -5.32 -9.58
C GLN A 81 -0.77 -6.72 -8.94
N SER A 82 0.20 -7.57 -9.28
CA SER A 82 0.29 -8.93 -8.73
C SER A 82 0.59 -8.94 -7.23
N ILE A 83 1.48 -8.06 -6.76
CA ILE A 83 1.79 -7.93 -5.32
C ILE A 83 0.57 -7.42 -4.56
N GLY A 84 -0.13 -6.41 -5.10
CA GLY A 84 -1.36 -5.90 -4.49
C GLY A 84 -2.45 -6.96 -4.36
N GLN A 85 -2.63 -7.79 -5.39
CA GLN A 85 -3.57 -8.92 -5.34
C GLN A 85 -3.15 -9.94 -4.26
N LEU A 86 -1.87 -10.28 -4.21
CA LEU A 86 -1.34 -11.19 -3.20
C LEU A 86 -1.57 -10.66 -1.77
N VAL A 87 -1.27 -9.38 -1.51
CA VAL A 87 -1.52 -8.76 -0.20
C VAL A 87 -3.00 -8.83 0.18
N GLU A 88 -3.91 -8.61 -0.76
CA GLU A 88 -5.36 -8.75 -0.51
C GLU A 88 -5.74 -10.20 -0.16
N GLU A 89 -5.22 -11.18 -0.91
CA GLU A 89 -5.45 -12.61 -0.66
C GLU A 89 -4.96 -13.04 0.74
N LEU A 90 -3.79 -12.55 1.17
CA LEU A 90 -3.26 -12.81 2.52
C LEU A 90 -4.08 -12.09 3.59
N ASN A 91 -4.40 -10.81 3.39
CA ASN A 91 -5.13 -10.00 4.36
C ASN A 91 -6.58 -10.46 4.53
N THR A 92 -7.16 -11.19 3.58
CA THR A 92 -8.50 -11.77 3.69
C THR A 92 -8.47 -13.26 4.07
N ASN A 93 -7.29 -13.82 4.35
CA ASN A 93 -7.14 -15.23 4.72
C ASN A 93 -7.57 -15.48 6.18
N SER A 94 -8.71 -16.16 6.36
CA SER A 94 -9.25 -16.44 7.69
C SER A 94 -8.33 -17.33 8.55
N ASN A 95 -7.48 -18.18 7.96
CA ASN A 95 -6.57 -19.02 8.74
C ASN A 95 -5.45 -18.19 9.37
N LEU A 96 -4.85 -17.27 8.61
CA LEU A 96 -3.84 -16.33 9.12
C LEU A 96 -4.41 -15.43 10.20
N TYR A 97 -5.61 -14.88 9.97
CA TYR A 97 -6.33 -14.08 10.97
C TYR A 97 -6.57 -14.89 12.26
N ASN A 98 -7.15 -16.08 12.15
CA ASN A 98 -7.44 -16.92 13.31
C ASN A 98 -6.16 -17.34 14.06
N ALA A 99 -5.06 -17.62 13.35
CA ALA A 99 -3.77 -17.93 13.98
C ALA A 99 -3.23 -16.72 14.76
N SER A 100 -3.32 -15.52 14.18
CA SER A 100 -2.90 -14.27 14.81
C SER A 100 -3.73 -13.93 16.06
N VAL A 101 -5.05 -14.07 15.98
CA VAL A 101 -5.96 -13.88 17.13
C VAL A 101 -5.69 -14.90 18.23
N ARG A 102 -5.42 -16.17 17.89
CA ARG A 102 -5.07 -17.21 18.88
C ARG A 102 -3.74 -16.90 19.56
N ALA A 103 -2.71 -16.56 18.79
CA ALA A 103 -1.40 -16.21 19.33
C ALA A 103 -1.48 -14.96 20.20
N SER A 104 -2.21 -13.92 19.77
CA SER A 104 -2.48 -12.74 20.60
C SER A 104 -3.32 -13.12 21.83
N SER A 105 -4.33 -13.98 21.76
CA SER A 105 -5.14 -14.32 22.95
C SER A 105 -4.42 -15.24 23.95
N SER A 106 -3.29 -15.85 23.57
CA SER A 106 -2.54 -16.76 24.44
C SER A 106 -1.92 -16.00 25.62
N SER A 107 -2.61 -16.07 26.77
CA SER A 107 -2.09 -15.55 28.02
C SER A 107 -1.02 -16.52 28.55
N GLN A 108 0.25 -16.13 28.44
CA GLN A 108 1.31 -16.49 29.39
C GLN A 108 1.42 -17.98 29.79
N VAL A 109 1.68 -18.91 28.87
CA VAL A 109 2.18 -20.25 29.26
C VAL A 109 3.70 -20.38 29.10
N ASP A 110 4.36 -19.57 28.25
CA ASP A 110 5.82 -19.58 28.11
C ASP A 110 6.53 -18.52 28.98
N LYS A 111 6.27 -18.53 30.29
CA LYS A 111 7.03 -17.74 31.29
C LYS A 111 8.46 -18.24 31.53
N LEU A 112 9.01 -19.08 30.65
CA LEU A 112 10.30 -19.73 30.90
C LEU A 112 11.51 -18.97 30.34
N ILE A 113 11.33 -17.87 29.60
CA ILE A 113 12.45 -17.00 29.19
C ILE A 113 12.04 -15.52 29.36
N PRO A 114 12.54 -14.81 30.39
CA PRO A 114 12.13 -13.44 30.68
C PRO A 114 12.90 -12.43 29.83
N ASP A 115 12.31 -12.02 28.70
CA ASP A 115 12.68 -10.78 28.00
C ASP A 115 11.43 -9.88 27.86
N THR A 116 10.96 -9.42 29.01
CA THR A 116 9.62 -8.83 29.22
C THR A 116 9.38 -7.54 28.43
N HIS A 117 10.43 -6.89 27.91
CA HIS A 117 10.30 -5.67 27.10
C HIS A 117 10.02 -5.99 25.62
N MET A 118 10.59 -7.09 25.10
CA MET A 118 10.39 -7.52 23.72
C MET A 118 8.96 -8.05 23.51
N ASP A 119 8.39 -8.71 24.53
CA ASP A 119 7.02 -9.21 24.54
C ASP A 119 5.95 -8.14 24.23
N ASN A 120 6.12 -6.90 24.69
CA ASN A 120 5.13 -5.83 24.48
C ASN A 120 5.16 -5.30 23.04
N VAL A 121 6.35 -5.23 22.43
CA VAL A 121 6.52 -4.79 21.04
C VAL A 121 6.01 -5.87 20.11
N ASP A 122 6.43 -7.13 20.30
CA ASP A 122 5.97 -8.26 19.50
C ASP A 122 4.44 -8.38 19.54
N ARG A 123 3.86 -8.22 20.73
CA ARG A 123 2.42 -8.20 20.90
C ARG A 123 1.77 -7.04 20.16
N ARG A 124 2.33 -5.84 20.26
CA ARG A 124 1.80 -4.67 19.56
C ARG A 124 1.85 -4.89 18.04
N VAL A 125 2.93 -5.45 17.51
CA VAL A 125 3.07 -5.78 16.08
C VAL A 125 1.99 -6.78 15.67
N LEU A 126 1.80 -7.85 16.45
CA LEU A 126 0.76 -8.84 16.16
C LEU A 126 -0.66 -8.25 16.24
N ASP A 127 -0.92 -7.36 17.21
CA ASP A 127 -2.22 -6.68 17.33
C ASP A 127 -2.47 -5.72 16.15
N LEU A 128 -1.42 -5.12 15.58
CA LEU A 128 -1.52 -4.34 14.33
C LEU A 128 -1.88 -5.25 13.14
N PHE A 129 -1.25 -6.42 13.02
CA PHE A 129 -1.63 -7.40 12.00
C PHE A 129 -3.09 -7.83 12.13
N VAL A 130 -3.56 -8.11 13.35
CA VAL A 130 -4.99 -8.42 13.60
C VAL A 130 -5.89 -7.27 13.12
N ALA A 131 -5.53 -6.02 13.42
CA ALA A 131 -6.29 -4.86 12.96
C ALA A 131 -6.28 -4.73 11.42
N ASP A 132 -5.15 -4.99 10.76
CA ASP A 132 -5.05 -4.94 9.30
C ASP A 132 -5.90 -6.02 8.63
N PHE A 133 -5.92 -7.24 9.18
CA PHE A 133 -6.87 -8.28 8.78
C PHE A 133 -8.32 -7.84 8.98
N GLU A 134 -8.63 -7.16 10.09
CA GLU A 134 -10.00 -6.67 10.33
C GLU A 134 -10.42 -5.55 9.36
N LEU A 135 -9.46 -4.68 9.02
CA LEU A 135 -9.66 -3.61 8.05
C LEU A 135 -9.84 -4.13 6.62
N SER A 136 -9.36 -5.33 6.29
CA SER A 136 -9.64 -5.99 5.01
C SER A 136 -11.04 -6.64 4.96
N GLY A 137 -11.73 -6.71 6.09
CA GLY A 137 -13.05 -7.33 6.19
C GLY A 137 -13.03 -8.86 6.32
N VAL A 138 -11.92 -9.46 6.78
CA VAL A 138 -11.80 -10.92 6.99
C VAL A 138 -12.89 -11.51 7.91
N GLN A 139 -13.39 -10.71 8.85
CA GLN A 139 -14.41 -11.05 9.83
C GLN A 139 -15.83 -11.08 9.26
N LEU A 140 -16.04 -10.61 8.02
CA LEU A 140 -17.34 -10.56 7.38
C LEU A 140 -17.76 -11.97 6.93
N GLN A 141 -18.50 -12.67 7.79
CA GLN A 141 -19.01 -14.02 7.51
C GLN A 141 -20.13 -14.04 6.45
N ASP A 142 -20.80 -12.92 6.23
CA ASP A 142 -21.84 -12.78 5.21
C ASP A 142 -21.17 -12.52 3.84
N PRO A 143 -21.27 -13.45 2.88
CA PRO A 143 -20.62 -13.30 1.58
C PRO A 143 -21.08 -12.07 0.80
N CYS A 144 -22.35 -11.68 0.93
CA CYS A 144 -22.91 -10.52 0.25
C CYS A 144 -22.32 -9.23 0.83
N ARG A 145 -22.14 -9.16 2.16
CA ARG A 145 -21.50 -8.02 2.81
C ARG A 145 -20.00 -7.95 2.51
N HIS A 146 -19.34 -9.10 2.46
CA HIS A 146 -17.92 -9.17 2.09
C HIS A 146 -17.71 -8.70 0.64
N GLU A 147 -18.53 -9.17 -0.31
CA GLU A 147 -18.47 -8.72 -1.71
C GLU A 147 -18.72 -7.20 -1.85
N GLN A 148 -19.71 -6.66 -1.15
CA GLN A 148 -19.97 -5.22 -1.13
C GLN A 148 -18.79 -4.43 -0.56
N PHE A 149 -18.15 -4.93 0.50
CA PHE A 149 -16.97 -4.33 1.10
C PHE A 149 -15.80 -4.30 0.09
N VAL A 150 -15.46 -5.46 -0.49
CA VAL A 150 -14.37 -5.59 -1.47
C VAL A 150 -14.59 -4.69 -2.68
N HIS A 151 -15.84 -4.62 -3.18
CA HIS A 151 -16.19 -3.72 -4.28
C HIS A 151 -15.98 -2.25 -3.91
N ALA A 152 -16.43 -1.82 -2.72
CA ALA A 152 -16.27 -0.44 -2.26
C ALA A 152 -14.79 -0.07 -2.03
N ALA A 153 -14.01 -0.97 -1.42
CA ALA A 153 -12.58 -0.78 -1.18
C ALA A 153 -11.81 -0.66 -2.50
N SER A 154 -12.06 -1.56 -3.45
CA SER A 154 -11.47 -1.54 -4.80
C SER A 154 -11.82 -0.25 -5.54
N PHE A 155 -13.08 0.19 -5.45
CA PHE A 155 -13.52 1.43 -6.06
C PHE A 155 -12.80 2.66 -5.48
N ALA A 156 -12.64 2.72 -4.15
CA ALA A 156 -11.91 3.79 -3.48
C ALA A 156 -10.43 3.85 -3.91
N LEU A 157 -9.74 2.71 -3.94
CA LEU A 157 -8.35 2.61 -4.41
C LEU A 157 -8.20 3.07 -5.86
N ASN A 158 -9.10 2.65 -6.75
CA ASN A 158 -9.08 3.06 -8.15
C ASN A 158 -9.33 4.57 -8.32
N CYS A 159 -10.22 5.15 -7.51
CA CYS A 159 -10.44 6.60 -7.50
C CYS A 159 -9.16 7.35 -7.08
N GLY A 160 -8.47 6.87 -6.03
CA GLY A 160 -7.20 7.43 -5.58
C GLY A 160 -6.10 7.36 -6.63
N ALA A 161 -5.95 6.20 -7.29
CA ALA A 161 -4.97 6.01 -8.35
C ALA A 161 -5.20 6.97 -9.54
N LYS A 162 -6.45 7.08 -10.00
CA LYS A 162 -6.82 8.03 -11.07
C LYS A 162 -6.54 9.48 -10.68
N PHE A 163 -6.81 9.84 -9.43
CA PHE A 163 -6.52 11.19 -8.93
C PHE A 163 -5.01 11.51 -9.03
N ILE A 164 -4.14 10.59 -8.60
CA ILE A 164 -2.68 10.76 -8.70
C ILE A 164 -2.21 10.81 -10.16
N GLU A 165 -2.77 9.98 -11.04
CA GLU A 165 -2.45 10.00 -12.47
C GLU A 165 -2.80 11.35 -13.11
N ILE A 166 -3.98 11.89 -12.80
CA ILE A 166 -4.41 13.22 -13.25
C ILE A 166 -3.44 14.27 -12.74
N LEU A 167 -3.12 14.28 -11.44
CA LEU A 167 -2.16 15.24 -10.87
C LEU A 167 -0.77 15.15 -11.48
N SER A 168 -0.35 13.97 -11.94
CA SER A 168 0.96 13.76 -12.58
C SER A 168 0.96 14.21 -14.05
N THR A 169 -0.20 14.33 -14.67
CA THR A 169 -0.37 14.78 -16.06
C THR A 169 -0.59 16.29 -16.14
N PHE A 170 -1.20 16.88 -15.11
CA PHE A 170 -1.20 18.32 -14.93
C PHE A 170 0.18 18.74 -14.41
N ASP A 171 0.95 19.47 -15.22
CA ASP A 171 2.16 20.15 -14.74
C ASP A 171 1.78 21.25 -13.73
N ILE A 172 1.44 20.87 -12.50
CA ILE A 172 1.22 21.80 -11.40
C ILE A 172 2.49 22.63 -11.17
N ILE A 173 3.66 22.06 -11.43
CA ILE A 173 4.94 22.78 -11.43
C ILE A 173 4.96 23.88 -12.50
N SER A 174 4.45 23.60 -13.71
CA SER A 174 4.38 24.62 -14.78
C SER A 174 3.34 25.69 -14.47
N ILE A 175 2.18 25.34 -13.89
CA ILE A 175 1.15 26.30 -13.47
C ILE A 175 1.63 27.18 -12.32
N LEU A 176 2.27 26.61 -11.29
CA LEU A 176 2.83 27.37 -10.17
C LEU A 176 4.00 28.25 -10.64
N SER A 177 4.86 27.76 -11.54
CA SER A 177 5.95 28.59 -12.11
C SER A 177 5.42 29.70 -13.03
N SER A 178 4.33 29.47 -13.77
CA SER A 178 3.68 30.46 -14.62
C SER A 178 2.92 31.51 -13.80
N SER A 179 2.42 31.13 -12.62
CA SER A 179 1.71 32.02 -11.69
C SER A 179 2.66 32.95 -10.90
N CYS A 180 3.95 32.64 -10.83
CA CYS A 180 4.97 33.51 -10.22
C CYS A 180 5.34 34.76 -11.04
N SER A 181 4.69 35.01 -12.19
CA SER A 181 4.91 36.23 -12.99
C SER A 181 3.92 37.37 -12.69
N PHE A 182 3.05 37.25 -11.67
CA PHE A 182 2.18 38.36 -11.27
C PHE A 182 2.96 39.44 -10.50
N PRO A 183 2.94 40.71 -10.94
CA PRO A 183 3.60 41.79 -10.21
C PRO A 183 2.97 41.98 -8.82
N LEU A 184 3.81 42.11 -7.79
CA LEU A 184 3.39 42.60 -6.47
C LEU A 184 2.70 43.96 -6.63
N ALA A 185 1.37 43.98 -6.56
CA ALA A 185 0.59 45.17 -6.24
C ALA A 185 0.01 45.02 -4.82
N LEU A 186 0.90 44.85 -3.84
CA LEU A 186 0.59 45.02 -2.42
C LEU A 186 0.73 46.52 -2.09
N ASN A 187 -0.34 47.28 -2.30
CA ASN A 187 -0.67 48.48 -1.50
C ASN A 187 -1.95 49.12 -2.02
N GLN A 188 -3.09 48.73 -1.46
CA GLN A 188 -4.24 49.61 -1.17
C GLN A 188 -5.37 48.79 -0.51
N CYS A 189 -5.17 48.38 0.74
CA CYS A 189 -6.29 48.13 1.65
C CYS A 189 -6.30 49.26 2.68
N THR A 190 -7.02 50.33 2.36
CA THR A 190 -7.41 51.36 3.31
C THR A 190 -8.31 50.73 4.37
N LEU A 191 -7.90 50.90 5.63
CA LEU A 191 -8.67 50.63 6.84
C LEU A 191 -10.09 51.22 6.75
N VAL A 192 -11.11 50.39 6.97
CA VAL A 192 -12.46 50.84 7.35
C VAL A 192 -12.64 50.49 8.83
N PRO A 193 -12.89 51.45 9.73
CA PRO A 193 -13.09 51.17 11.14
C PRO A 193 -14.54 50.73 11.42
N SER A 194 -14.63 49.88 12.44
CA SER A 194 -15.81 49.26 13.03
C SER A 194 -16.89 50.25 13.45
N ALA A 195 -18.16 49.91 13.19
CA ALA A 195 -19.30 50.37 13.99
C ALA A 195 -20.40 49.31 13.97
N LEU A 196 -20.46 48.54 15.06
CA LEU A 196 -21.52 47.61 15.40
C LEU A 196 -22.51 48.37 16.30
N SER A 197 -23.70 48.68 15.79
CA SER A 197 -24.85 49.08 16.60
C SER A 197 -25.99 48.09 16.31
N ILE A 198 -26.31 47.27 17.31
CA ILE A 198 -27.55 46.48 17.35
C ILE A 198 -28.40 47.12 18.43
N GLU A 199 -29.46 47.83 18.04
CA GLU A 199 -30.63 48.04 18.89
C GLU A 199 -31.51 46.81 18.77
N ALA A 200 -31.89 46.23 19.91
CA ALA A 200 -32.95 45.26 20.03
C ALA A 200 -34.10 45.94 20.76
N ASP A 201 -35.26 45.98 20.10
CA ASP A 201 -36.57 46.22 20.69
C ASP A 201 -37.18 44.85 21.07
#